data_AF-A0AAD6ZJS2-F1
#
_entry.id   AF-A0AAD6ZJS2-F1
#
_cell.length_a   1.000
_cell.length_b   1.000
_cell.length_c   1.000
_cell.angle_alpha   90.00
_cell.angle_beta   90.00
_cell.angle_gamma   90.00
#
_symmetry.space_group_name_H-M   'P 1'
#
loop_
_entity.id
_entity.type
_entity.pdbx_description
1 polymer ?
#
loop_
_entity_poly.entity_id
_entity_poly.type
_entity_poly.pdbx_seq_one_letter_code
_entity_poly.pdbx_strand_id
1 'polypeptide(L)'
;SNAYQLHNLRRAANGQFHQSSHKLGCYGAFARGRGNSNPHPYWYARVLGIFHADIGHLGLKSKSRRPKHMEFLWVRWFGRDLSHKSGCKAKRLDRLGFVDSADPAAFGFLNPAEVIRASHIIPAFRYGRTSDLLPKSIARHLEDEDQDYTYY
;
A
#
# COMPACT_ATOMS: atom_id res chain seq x y z
N SER A 1 -1.75 26.98 16.76
CA SER A 1 -2.09 26.33 15.47
C SER A 1 -0.86 26.40 14.59
N ASN A 2 -0.22 25.27 14.27
CA ASN A 2 0.91 25.22 13.33
C ASN A 2 0.34 25.01 11.93
N ALA A 3 0.23 26.08 11.15
CA ALA A 3 -0.22 25.99 9.76
C ALA A 3 0.94 25.47 8.90
N TYR A 4 0.73 24.32 8.25
CA TYR A 4 1.59 23.80 7.19
C TYR A 4 0.93 24.14 5.86
N GLN A 5 1.69 24.72 4.93
CA GLN A 5 1.23 24.95 3.57
C GLN A 5 1.96 23.98 2.63
N LEU A 6 1.20 23.27 1.81
CA LEU A 6 1.71 22.36 0.80
C LEU A 6 1.97 23.17 -0.47
N HIS A 7 3.23 23.26 -0.91
CA HIS A 7 3.56 24.14 -2.04
C HIS A 7 3.53 23.43 -3.40
N ASN A 8 3.76 22.12 -3.44
CA ASN A 8 3.66 21.30 -4.65
C ASN A 8 3.44 19.84 -4.27
N LEU A 9 2.50 19.15 -4.94
CA LEU A 9 2.37 17.70 -4.90
C LEU A 9 2.64 17.18 -6.30
N ARG A 10 3.69 16.38 -6.47
CA ARG A 10 4.01 15.72 -7.74
C ARG A 10 3.94 14.22 -7.54
N ARG A 11 3.18 13.54 -8.39
CA ARG A 11 3.31 12.09 -8.57
C ARG A 11 4.62 11.86 -9.33
N ALA A 12 5.49 10.99 -8.83
CA ALA A 12 6.64 10.58 -9.63
C ALA A 12 6.12 9.95 -10.92
N ALA A 13 6.48 10.51 -12.08
CA ALA A 13 6.26 9.82 -13.35
C ALA A 13 7.07 8.52 -13.27
N ASN A 14 6.39 7.40 -13.46
CA ASN A 14 6.94 6.06 -13.36
C ASN A 14 8.36 6.03 -13.93
N GLY A 15 9.37 5.91 -13.07
CA GLY A 15 10.71 5.54 -13.52
C GLY A 15 10.53 4.28 -14.36
N GLN A 16 11.06 4.31 -15.59
CA GLN A 16 10.94 3.25 -16.58
C GLN A 16 11.40 1.91 -16.01
N PHE A 17 10.49 1.19 -15.37
CA PHE A 17 10.54 -0.26 -15.34
C PHE A 17 9.73 -0.69 -16.55
N HIS A 18 10.45 -1.08 -17.61
CA HIS A 18 9.86 -1.73 -18.77
C HIS A 18 9.20 -3.03 -18.30
N GLN A 19 7.92 -2.94 -17.94
CA GLN A 19 7.09 -4.10 -17.61
C GLN A 19 6.61 -4.68 -18.94
N SER A 20 7.51 -5.40 -19.61
CA SER A 20 7.13 -6.22 -20.75
C SER A 20 6.12 -7.26 -20.29
N SER A 21 4.99 -7.29 -20.99
CA SER A 21 3.91 -8.28 -20.98
C SER A 21 4.31 -9.62 -20.36
N HIS A 22 4.03 -9.80 -19.07
CA HIS A 22 3.68 -11.05 -18.38
C HIS A 22 3.80 -10.83 -16.86
N LYS A 23 2.64 -10.81 -16.20
CA LYS A 23 2.41 -11.23 -14.80
C LYS A 23 3.03 -10.40 -13.67
N LEU A 24 2.10 -9.86 -12.87
CA LEU A 24 2.09 -9.86 -11.41
C LEU A 24 3.17 -8.99 -10.72
N GLY A 25 2.73 -7.92 -10.06
CA GLY A 25 3.61 -7.12 -9.22
C GLY A 25 2.81 -6.22 -8.29
N CYS A 26 2.18 -6.82 -7.27
CA CYS A 26 1.64 -6.03 -6.15
C CYS A 26 2.77 -5.74 -5.16
N TYR A 27 3.31 -4.53 -5.18
CA TYR A 27 4.44 -4.14 -4.31
C TYR A 27 3.97 -3.95 -2.87
N GLY A 28 4.18 -4.97 -2.03
CA GLY A 28 3.89 -5.03 -0.59
C GLY A 28 4.69 -4.03 0.26
N ALA A 29 4.04 -3.10 0.97
CA ALA A 29 4.68 -2.31 2.04
C ALA A 29 4.47 -2.93 3.42
N PHE A 30 5.51 -2.94 4.25
CA PHE A 30 5.56 -3.60 5.55
C PHE A 30 5.56 -2.58 6.69
N ALA A 31 4.71 -2.74 7.71
CA ALA A 31 4.80 -1.99 8.98
C ALA A 31 5.05 -2.96 10.15
N ARG A 32 5.74 -2.54 11.21
CA ARG A 32 6.07 -3.39 12.37
C ARG A 32 4.92 -3.39 13.38
N GLY A 33 4.28 -4.54 13.62
CA GLY A 33 3.27 -4.69 14.68
C GLY A 33 3.90 -4.65 16.08
N ARG A 34 3.36 -3.85 17.01
CA ARG A 34 3.72 -3.89 18.43
C ARG A 34 2.88 -4.97 19.14
N GLY A 35 3.48 -6.12 19.46
CA GLY A 35 2.86 -7.17 20.28
C GLY A 35 3.56 -8.52 20.16
N ASN A 36 3.92 -9.14 21.29
CA ASN A 36 4.84 -10.29 21.36
C ASN A 36 4.18 -11.67 21.10
N SER A 37 2.95 -11.71 20.57
CA SER A 37 2.18 -12.95 20.34
C SER A 37 1.69 -13.14 18.91
N ASN A 38 1.96 -12.21 17.99
CA ASN A 38 1.59 -12.38 16.58
C ASN A 38 2.70 -13.13 15.84
N PRO A 39 2.48 -14.36 15.34
CA PRO A 39 3.48 -15.11 14.58
C PRO A 39 3.82 -14.43 13.23
N HIS A 40 3.13 -13.36 12.87
CA HIS A 40 3.33 -12.61 11.64
C HIS A 40 3.47 -11.10 11.93
N PRO A 41 4.69 -10.60 12.19
CA PRO A 41 4.91 -9.22 12.68
C PRO A 41 4.84 -8.15 11.58
N TYR A 42 4.32 -8.50 10.41
CA TYR A 42 4.40 -7.72 9.18
C TYR A 42 3.01 -7.42 8.60
N TRP A 43 2.90 -6.30 7.90
CA TRP A 43 1.72 -5.94 7.10
C TRP A 43 2.05 -6.01 5.60
N TYR A 44 1.02 -6.11 4.76
CA TYR A 44 1.16 -6.05 3.31
C TYR A 44 0.24 -4.97 2.76
N ALA A 45 0.71 -4.23 1.77
CA ALA A 45 -0.09 -3.22 1.10
C ALA A 45 0.29 -3.12 -0.38
N ARG A 46 -0.64 -2.85 -1.28
CA ARG A 46 -0.33 -2.49 -2.67
C ARG A 46 -0.04 -0.98 -2.72
N VAL A 47 1.12 -0.58 -3.24
CA VAL A 47 1.39 0.84 -3.54
C VAL A 47 0.52 1.30 -4.70
N LEU A 48 -0.27 2.35 -4.48
CA LEU A 48 -1.14 2.99 -5.47
C LEU A 48 -0.47 4.22 -6.11
N GLY A 49 0.36 4.91 -5.35
CA GLY A 49 1.09 6.08 -5.82
C GLY A 49 2.28 6.44 -4.96
N ILE A 50 3.28 7.04 -5.59
CA ILE A 50 4.47 7.61 -4.96
C ILE A 50 4.40 9.11 -5.15
N PHE A 51 4.43 9.84 -4.04
CA PHE A 51 4.24 11.28 -4.01
C PHE A 51 5.45 11.96 -3.40
N HIS A 52 5.79 13.10 -3.98
CA HIS A 52 6.79 14.02 -3.47
C HIS A 52 6.14 15.37 -3.23
N ALA A 53 6.42 15.96 -2.07
CA ALA A 53 5.88 17.22 -1.66
C ALA A 53 6.97 18.14 -1.10
N ASP A 54 6.90 19.40 -1.50
CA ASP A 54 7.68 20.46 -0.87
C ASP A 54 6.79 21.17 0.17
N ILE A 55 7.14 21.00 1.44
CA ILE A 55 6.35 21.49 2.57
C ILE A 55 7.02 22.72 3.19
N GLY A 56 6.33 23.85 3.17
CA GLY A 56 6.74 25.06 3.87
C GLY A 56 6.23 25.08 5.31
N HIS A 57 7.09 25.39 6.28
CA HIS A 57 6.66 25.59 7.66
C HIS A 57 6.50 27.09 7.95
N LEU A 58 5.24 27.54 8.12
CA LEU A 58 4.88 28.96 8.33
C LEU A 58 4.65 29.31 9.81
N GLY A 59 5.03 28.44 10.76
CA GLY A 59 4.86 28.71 12.18
C GLY A 59 5.74 29.87 12.70
N LEU A 60 5.25 30.59 13.71
CA LEU A 60 6.01 31.65 14.42
C LEU A 60 7.33 31.15 15.04
N LYS A 61 7.48 29.83 15.24
CA LYS A 61 8.72 29.17 15.72
C LYS A 61 9.51 28.48 14.59
N SER A 62 9.18 28.77 13.33
CA SER A 62 9.85 28.18 12.18
C SER A 62 11.30 28.64 12.13
N LYS A 63 12.24 27.70 12.23
CA LYS A 63 13.68 27.98 12.15
C LYS A 63 14.16 28.23 10.72
N SER A 64 13.33 27.94 9.71
CA SER A 64 13.68 28.05 8.30
C SER A 64 12.44 28.22 7.43
N ARG A 65 12.45 29.20 6.53
CA ARG A 65 11.44 29.39 5.47
C ARG A 65 11.68 28.51 4.23
N ARG A 66 12.76 27.70 4.19
CA ARG A 66 13.04 26.83 3.04
C ARG A 66 12.05 25.66 3.02
N PRO A 67 11.38 25.40 1.88
CA PRO A 67 10.54 24.21 1.73
C PRO A 67 11.34 22.94 2.03
N LYS A 68 10.74 22.02 2.79
CA LYS A 68 11.30 20.71 3.08
C LYS A 68 10.71 19.71 2.10
N HIS A 69 11.58 18.99 1.39
CA HIS A 69 11.17 17.87 0.55
C HIS A 69 10.73 16.69 1.40
N MET A 70 9.60 16.09 1.06
CA MET A 70 9.04 14.91 1.73
C MET A 70 8.48 13.93 0.71
N GLU A 71 8.75 12.66 0.92
CA GLU A 71 8.24 11.57 0.09
C GLU A 71 7.27 10.72 0.90
N PHE A 72 6.18 10.30 0.28
CA PHE A 72 5.22 9.40 0.90
C PHE A 72 4.52 8.52 -0.14
N LEU A 73 4.20 7.29 0.28
CA LEU A 73 3.50 6.31 -0.52
C LEU A 73 2.02 6.35 -0.15
N TRP A 74 1.13 6.33 -1.13
CA TRP A 74 -0.28 6.00 -0.91
C TRP A 74 -0.48 4.52 -1.18
N VAL A 75 -1.05 3.80 -0.21
CA VAL A 75 -1.16 2.34 -0.25
C VAL A 75 -2.59 1.87 0.05
N ARG A 76 -2.93 0.69 -0.46
CA ARG A 76 -4.13 -0.09 -0.09
C ARG A 76 -3.71 -1.35 0.67
N TRP A 77 -4.24 -1.55 1.86
CA TRP A 77 -3.82 -2.61 2.76
C TRP A 77 -4.44 -3.97 2.40
N PHE A 78 -3.66 -5.03 2.62
CA PHE A 78 -4.15 -6.40 2.65
C PHE A 78 -4.41 -6.85 4.09
N GLY A 79 -5.52 -7.55 4.29
CA GLY A 79 -5.80 -8.35 5.48
C GLY A 79 -5.36 -9.81 5.26
N ARG A 80 -5.03 -10.49 6.37
CA ARG A 80 -4.81 -11.94 6.36
C ARG A 80 -6.14 -12.67 6.52
N ASP A 81 -6.34 -13.73 5.73
CA ASP A 81 -7.44 -14.66 5.96
C ASP A 81 -7.10 -15.56 7.15
N LEU A 82 -7.56 -15.17 8.35
CA LEU A 82 -7.33 -15.92 9.58
C LEU A 82 -8.09 -17.25 9.64
N SER A 83 -9.09 -17.45 8.77
CA SER A 83 -9.75 -18.74 8.63
C SER A 83 -8.89 -19.74 7.85
N HIS A 84 -7.87 -19.26 7.14
CA HIS A 84 -6.98 -20.09 6.35
C HIS A 84 -5.83 -20.71 7.14
N LYS A 85 -5.80 -22.04 7.24
CA LYS A 85 -4.64 -22.77 7.77
C LYS A 85 -3.42 -22.58 6.86
N SER A 86 -2.46 -21.79 7.34
CA SER A 86 -1.25 -21.35 6.64
C SER A 86 0.00 -21.55 7.53
N GLY A 87 1.18 -21.38 6.93
CA GLY A 87 2.47 -21.45 7.61
C GLY A 87 3.19 -22.80 7.45
N CYS A 88 4.41 -22.87 8.00
CA CYS A 88 5.34 -23.98 7.79
C CYS A 88 4.74 -25.35 8.14
N LYS A 89 3.96 -25.45 9.22
CA LYS A 89 3.30 -26.70 9.64
C LYS A 89 2.25 -27.16 8.63
N ALA A 90 1.50 -26.23 8.04
CA ALA A 90 0.50 -26.51 7.03
C ALA A 90 1.11 -26.67 5.61
N LYS A 91 2.39 -26.32 5.42
CA LYS A 91 3.08 -26.24 4.12
C LYS A 91 2.29 -25.43 3.08
N ARG A 92 1.66 -24.34 3.55
CA ARG A 92 0.78 -23.47 2.75
C ARG A 92 1.16 -22.01 2.96
N LEU A 93 1.14 -21.24 1.89
CA LEU A 93 1.35 -19.80 1.95
C LEU A 93 0.23 -19.13 2.75
N ASP A 94 0.56 -18.01 3.38
CA ASP A 94 -0.46 -17.11 3.91
C ASP A 94 -1.36 -16.66 2.77
N ARG A 95 -2.67 -16.63 3.02
CA ARG A 95 -3.65 -16.11 2.08
C ARG A 95 -4.03 -14.71 2.49
N LEU A 96 -3.98 -13.81 1.52
CA LEU A 96 -4.27 -12.41 1.69
C LEU A 96 -5.55 -12.04 0.93
N GLY A 97 -6.20 -10.98 1.40
CA GLY A 97 -7.30 -10.32 0.69
C GLY A 97 -7.20 -8.82 0.93
N PHE A 98 -7.76 -8.01 0.03
CA PHE A 98 -7.83 -6.58 0.33
C PHE A 98 -8.75 -6.32 1.51
N VAL A 99 -8.38 -5.34 2.34
CA VAL A 99 -9.32 -4.75 3.29
C VAL A 99 -10.42 -4.04 2.49
N ASP A 100 -11.67 -4.22 2.92
CA ASP A 100 -12.83 -3.57 2.29
C ASP A 100 -12.66 -2.05 2.34
N SER A 101 -12.87 -1.38 1.20
CA SER A 101 -12.80 0.09 1.09
C SER A 101 -13.71 0.86 2.05
N ALA A 102 -14.77 0.23 2.58
CA ALA A 102 -15.63 0.81 3.60
C ALA A 102 -14.94 0.89 4.97
N ASP A 103 -13.88 0.11 5.22
CA ASP A 103 -13.06 0.22 6.41
C ASP A 103 -12.17 1.47 6.31
N PRO A 104 -12.21 2.38 7.30
CA PRO A 104 -11.34 3.55 7.35
C PRO A 104 -9.84 3.22 7.29
N ALA A 105 -9.45 2.01 7.67
CA ALA A 105 -8.06 1.53 7.63
C ALA A 105 -7.67 0.85 6.31
N ALA A 106 -8.55 0.81 5.30
CA ALA A 106 -8.26 0.14 4.02
C ALA A 106 -7.16 0.81 3.20
N PHE A 107 -6.97 2.13 3.40
CA PHE A 107 -5.96 2.92 2.73
C PHE A 107 -5.07 3.63 3.75
N GLY A 108 -3.85 3.93 3.35
CA GLY A 108 -2.92 4.67 4.21
C GLY A 108 -1.85 5.40 3.44
N PHE A 109 -1.16 6.28 4.16
CA PHE A 109 0.08 6.88 3.71
C PHE A 109 1.26 6.29 4.50
N LEU A 110 2.33 5.94 3.81
CA LEU A 110 3.54 5.39 4.42
C LEU A 110 4.76 6.23 4.07
N ASN A 111 5.67 6.36 5.04
CA ASN A 111 7.01 6.85 4.75
C ASN A 111 7.77 5.74 3.99
N PRO A 112 8.41 6.02 2.84
CA PRO A 112 9.20 5.03 2.11
C PRO A 112 10.25 4.32 2.97
N ALA A 113 10.78 5.00 3.99
CA ALA A 113 11.75 4.41 4.93
C ALA A 113 11.17 3.30 5.83
N GLU A 114 9.84 3.17 5.92
CA GLU A 114 9.19 2.08 6.65
C GLU A 114 9.06 0.81 5.79
N VAL A 115 9.23 0.91 4.48
CA VAL A 115 9.12 -0.23 3.57
C VAL A 115 10.36 -1.11 3.69
N ILE A 116 10.17 -2.35 4.15
CA ILE A 116 11.27 -3.33 4.28
C ILE A 116 11.77 -3.79 2.91
N ARG A 117 10.86 -4.15 1.99
CA ARG A 117 11.18 -4.62 0.63
C ARG A 117 9.95 -4.68 -0.25
N ALA A 118 10.14 -4.78 -1.56
CA ALA A 118 9.10 -5.27 -2.45
C ALA A 118 8.86 -6.79 -2.24
N SER A 119 7.61 -7.21 -2.36
CA SER A 119 7.20 -8.61 -2.40
C SER A 119 6.34 -8.86 -3.63
N HIS A 120 6.36 -10.08 -4.14
CA HIS A 120 5.50 -10.52 -5.23
C HIS A 120 4.34 -11.32 -4.66
N ILE A 121 3.15 -10.71 -4.64
CA ILE A 121 1.91 -11.34 -4.17
C ILE A 121 1.20 -11.95 -5.38
N ILE A 122 1.04 -13.28 -5.36
CA ILE A 122 0.46 -14.05 -6.46
C ILE A 122 -1.04 -14.19 -6.22
N PRO A 123 -1.91 -13.87 -7.18
CA PRO A 123 -3.34 -14.14 -7.10
C PRO A 123 -3.66 -15.61 -6.92
N ALA A 124 -4.61 -15.90 -6.03
CA ALA A 124 -5.15 -17.23 -5.90
C ALA A 124 -6.27 -17.43 -6.94
N PHE A 125 -5.87 -17.62 -8.21
CA PHE A 125 -6.74 -17.69 -9.40
C PHE A 125 -7.99 -18.56 -9.23
N ARG A 126 -7.89 -19.65 -8.44
CA ARG A 126 -8.99 -20.57 -8.15
C ARG A 126 -10.23 -19.89 -7.52
N TYR A 127 -10.06 -18.78 -6.81
CA TYR A 127 -11.13 -18.10 -6.09
C TYR A 127 -11.81 -16.98 -6.89
N GLY A 128 -11.39 -16.79 -8.14
CA GLY A 128 -11.98 -15.77 -9.02
C GLY A 128 -11.66 -14.34 -8.59
N ARG A 129 -12.48 -13.42 -9.11
CA ARG A 129 -12.36 -11.97 -8.93
C ARG A 129 -13.62 -11.39 -8.31
N THR A 130 -13.49 -10.24 -7.65
CA THR A 130 -14.57 -9.50 -7.00
C THR A 130 -14.41 -7.99 -7.26
N SER A 131 -15.54 -7.30 -7.42
CA SER A 131 -15.64 -5.84 -7.43
C SER A 131 -16.02 -5.27 -6.05
N ASP A 132 -16.40 -6.12 -5.10
CA ASP A 132 -17.17 -5.73 -3.92
C ASP A 132 -16.33 -4.96 -2.91
N LEU A 133 -15.03 -5.27 -2.85
CA LEU A 133 -14.09 -4.68 -1.88
C LEU A 133 -13.67 -3.23 -2.21
N LEU A 134 -13.99 -2.73 -3.40
CA LEU A 134 -13.67 -1.36 -3.81
C LEU A 134 -14.56 -0.91 -5.00
N PRO A 135 -15.41 0.10 -4.84
CA PRO A 135 -16.09 0.69 -5.99
C PRO A 135 -15.10 1.26 -7.03
N LYS A 136 -15.58 1.49 -8.25
CA LYS A 136 -14.78 2.12 -9.31
C LYS A 136 -14.15 3.43 -8.82
N SER A 137 -12.82 3.52 -8.87
CA SER A 137 -12.07 4.63 -8.27
C SER A 137 -10.65 4.73 -8.82
N ILE A 138 -9.96 5.83 -8.52
CA ILE A 138 -8.54 6.06 -8.87
C ILE A 138 -7.56 5.10 -8.16
N ALA A 139 -8.05 4.35 -7.16
CA ALA A 139 -7.26 3.35 -6.45
C ALA A 139 -7.23 1.99 -7.19
N ARG A 140 -8.00 1.84 -8.28
CA ARG A 140 -7.94 0.67 -9.15
C ARG A 140 -6.90 0.86 -10.26
N HIS A 141 -6.25 -0.22 -10.66
CA HIS A 141 -5.39 -0.22 -11.85
C HIS A 141 -6.27 -0.29 -13.11
N LEU A 142 -5.89 0.43 -14.17
CA LEU A 142 -6.69 0.46 -15.41
C LEU A 142 -6.82 -0.92 -16.06
N GLU A 143 -5.79 -1.75 -15.92
CA GLU A 143 -5.74 -3.12 -16.47
C GLU A 143 -6.52 -4.12 -15.62
N ASP A 144 -6.91 -3.75 -14.39
CA ASP A 144 -7.62 -4.65 -13.48
C ASP A 144 -9.13 -4.72 -13.81
N GLU A 145 -9.63 -4.15 -14.91
CA GLU A 145 -11.05 -4.26 -15.35
C GLU A 145 -12.06 -3.98 -14.22
N ASP A 146 -11.74 -3.04 -13.34
CA ASP A 146 -12.52 -2.70 -12.15
C ASP A 146 -12.73 -3.86 -11.13
N GLN A 147 -11.88 -4.90 -11.14
CA GLN A 147 -11.97 -6.08 -10.29
C GLN A 147 -10.64 -6.49 -9.64
N ASP A 148 -10.69 -6.88 -8.37
CA ASP A 148 -9.58 -7.51 -7.65
C ASP A 148 -9.73 -9.02 -7.63
N TYR A 149 -8.66 -9.78 -7.41
CA TYR A 149 -8.83 -11.18 -7.00
C TYR A 149 -9.42 -11.27 -5.59
N THR A 150 -10.31 -12.25 -5.38
CA THR A 150 -10.92 -12.50 -4.06
C THR A 150 -9.85 -12.78 -3.01
N TYR A 151 -8.83 -13.55 -3.41
CA TYR A 151 -7.67 -13.85 -2.59
C TYR A 151 -6.39 -13.80 -3.41
N TYR A 152 -5.30 -13.54 -2.71
CA TYR A 152 -3.94 -13.64 -3.19
C TYR A 152 -3.19 -14.66 -2.32
#